data_AF-A0AAW7X571-F1
#
_entry.id   AF-A0AAW7X571-F1
#
_cell.length_a   1.000
_cell.length_b   1.000
_cell.length_c   1.000
_cell.angle_alpha   90.00
_cell.angle_beta   90.00
_cell.angle_gamma   90.00
#
_symmetry.space_group_name_H-M   'P 1'
#
loop_
_entity.id
_entity.type
_entity.pdbx_description
1 polymer ?
#
loop_
_entity_poly.entity_id
_entity_poly.type
_entity_poly.pdbx_seq_one_letter_code
_entity_poly.pdbx_strand_id
1 'polypeptide(L)'
;MPVITPMGLNSTPIVLLDSVTNDGGAALRQIAKTLDFEFDTNTMYPGVRAQLPREYVLGVLDKMDGAIRQTYKIPPTLKTNVVQASFSLLTQEEKSLTPFQKVPHFDSTNPYFFAILHYLSTGDHGGTGFFRHEPTNLESIDVESKALYMNAINQSAKSSGFGSQGYIKAANDEFDLYHQVDYRTDRLVSYPGSLLHSTVVKPELDIGWDVDTGRLTANIFIVYE
;
A
#
# COMPACT_ATOMS: atom_id res chain seq x y z
N MET A 1 -12.88 -4.39 16.33
CA MET A 1 -11.52 -4.40 16.89
C MET A 1 -10.56 -4.82 15.81
N PRO A 2 -9.30 -4.35 15.82
CA PRO A 2 -8.31 -4.80 14.85
C PRO A 2 -8.05 -6.31 14.92
N VAL A 3 -7.83 -6.94 13.76
CA VAL A 3 -7.50 -8.36 13.60
C VAL A 3 -6.06 -8.47 13.09
N ILE A 4 -5.27 -9.35 13.70
CA ILE A 4 -3.87 -9.58 13.33
C ILE A 4 -3.78 -10.85 12.49
N THR A 5 -3.21 -10.73 11.29
CA THR A 5 -3.05 -11.86 10.37
C THR A 5 -1.57 -12.06 10.05
N PRO A 6 -0.92 -13.17 10.45
CA PRO A 6 0.44 -13.48 10.02
C PRO A 6 0.47 -13.91 8.55
N MET A 7 1.50 -13.50 7.82
CA MET A 7 1.66 -13.80 6.39
C MET A 7 3.07 -14.27 6.07
N GLY A 8 3.18 -15.09 5.02
CA GLY A 8 4.46 -15.47 4.43
C GLY A 8 5.33 -16.37 5.32
N LEU A 9 6.54 -16.64 4.84
CA LEU A 9 7.55 -17.45 5.52
C LEU A 9 7.99 -16.79 6.83
N ASN A 10 8.07 -15.46 6.85
CA ASN A 10 8.47 -14.70 8.03
C ASN A 10 7.35 -14.59 9.08
N SER A 11 6.13 -15.06 8.77
CA SER A 11 4.93 -14.88 9.60
C SER A 11 4.72 -13.41 9.98
N THR A 12 5.08 -12.48 9.09
CA THR A 12 4.97 -11.04 9.34
C THR A 12 3.50 -10.70 9.54
N PRO A 13 3.11 -10.16 10.71
CA PRO A 13 1.73 -9.79 10.95
C PRO A 13 1.34 -8.60 10.07
N ILE A 14 0.05 -8.51 9.74
CA ILE A 14 -0.63 -7.29 9.28
C ILE A 14 -1.82 -7.00 10.19
N VAL A 15 -2.19 -5.73 10.28
CA VAL A 15 -3.29 -5.25 11.11
C VAL A 15 -4.46 -4.86 10.21
N LEU A 16 -5.61 -5.49 10.40
CA LEU A 16 -6.84 -5.22 9.65
C LEU A 16 -7.90 -4.61 10.58
N LEU A 17 -8.65 -3.62 10.10
CA LEU A 17 -9.83 -3.12 10.81
C LEU A 17 -10.95 -2.83 9.81
N ASP A 18 -12.05 -3.56 9.93
CA ASP A 18 -13.24 -3.39 9.09
C ASP A 18 -14.27 -2.45 9.75
N SER A 19 -15.12 -1.83 8.91
CA SER A 19 -16.21 -0.96 9.35
C SER A 19 -15.70 0.20 10.21
N VAL A 20 -14.70 0.89 9.67
CA VAL A 20 -13.93 1.94 10.33
C VAL A 20 -14.78 3.17 10.61
N THR A 21 -15.69 3.48 9.68
CA THR A 21 -16.60 4.63 9.76
C THR A 21 -18.04 4.16 9.95
N ASN A 22 -18.90 5.04 10.45
CA ASN A 22 -20.30 4.70 10.69
C ASN A 22 -21.14 4.70 9.40
N ASP A 23 -20.61 5.26 8.32
CA ASP A 23 -21.29 5.47 7.04
C ASP A 23 -20.62 4.72 5.87
N GLY A 24 -19.71 3.78 6.16
CA GLY A 24 -19.02 3.00 5.15
C GLY A 24 -18.13 3.84 4.21
N GLY A 25 -17.56 4.93 4.73
CA GLY A 25 -16.65 5.83 4.03
C GLY A 25 -17.35 6.87 3.15
N ALA A 26 -18.68 6.99 3.23
CA ALA A 26 -19.45 7.86 2.33
C ALA A 26 -19.06 9.34 2.45
N ALA A 27 -18.91 9.88 3.66
CA ALA A 27 -18.48 11.25 3.89
C ALA A 27 -17.09 11.54 3.29
N LEU A 28 -16.16 10.57 3.38
CA LEU A 28 -14.82 10.70 2.80
C LEU A 28 -14.86 10.73 1.28
N ARG A 29 -15.68 9.87 0.64
CA ARG A 29 -15.89 9.91 -0.80
C ARG A 29 -16.48 11.26 -1.24
N GLN A 30 -17.43 11.81 -0.49
CA GLN A 30 -18.00 13.13 -0.79
C GLN A 30 -16.97 14.25 -0.67
N ILE A 31 -16.10 14.21 0.35
CA ILE A 31 -14.99 15.17 0.46
C ILE A 31 -14.06 15.04 -0.75
N ALA A 32 -13.66 13.81 -1.11
CA ALA A 32 -12.76 13.58 -2.25
C ALA A 32 -13.30 14.19 -3.55
N LYS A 33 -14.61 14.11 -3.83
CA LYS A 33 -15.22 14.72 -5.02
C LYS A 33 -15.08 16.25 -5.12
N THR A 34 -14.82 16.91 -3.99
CA THR A 34 -14.67 18.38 -3.94
C THR A 34 -13.22 18.85 -4.06
N LEU A 35 -12.27 17.91 -4.14
CA LEU A 35 -10.85 18.21 -4.18
C LEU A 35 -10.31 18.13 -5.60
N ASP A 36 -9.31 18.96 -5.89
CA ASP A 36 -8.50 18.82 -7.08
C ASP A 36 -7.45 17.72 -6.86
N PHE A 37 -7.42 16.75 -7.78
CA PHE A 37 -6.47 15.65 -7.78
C PHE A 37 -5.36 15.91 -8.79
N GLU A 38 -4.12 15.76 -8.35
CA GLU A 38 -2.94 16.01 -9.18
C GLU A 38 -1.94 14.86 -9.14
N PHE A 39 -1.09 14.75 -10.15
CA PHE A 39 0.03 13.81 -10.11
C PHE A 39 1.07 14.29 -9.10
N ASP A 40 1.40 13.44 -8.12
CA ASP A 40 2.45 13.72 -7.15
C ASP A 40 3.79 13.15 -7.64
N THR A 41 4.62 14.02 -8.21
CA THR A 41 5.94 13.64 -8.77
C THR A 41 6.96 13.20 -7.72
N ASN A 42 6.66 13.38 -6.43
CA ASN A 42 7.53 12.91 -5.34
C ASN A 42 7.28 11.45 -4.98
N THR A 43 6.32 10.79 -5.62
CA THR A 43 5.91 9.42 -5.32
C THR A 43 5.81 8.58 -6.57
N MET A 44 5.92 7.26 -6.41
CA MET A 44 5.74 6.32 -7.51
C MET A 44 4.27 5.87 -7.68
N TYR A 45 3.33 6.50 -6.97
CA TYR A 45 1.93 6.11 -7.01
C TYR A 45 1.39 6.28 -8.45
N PRO A 46 0.82 5.23 -9.06
CA PRO A 46 0.40 5.23 -10.46
C PRO A 46 -0.98 5.86 -10.66
N GLY A 47 -1.10 7.11 -10.23
CA GLY A 47 -2.35 7.87 -10.31
C GLY A 47 -2.26 9.24 -9.66
N VAL A 48 -3.42 9.86 -9.49
CA VAL A 48 -3.54 11.21 -8.93
C VAL A 48 -3.88 11.17 -7.45
N ARG A 49 -3.50 12.24 -6.73
CA ARG A 49 -3.61 12.32 -5.28
C ARG A 49 -4.16 13.68 -4.85
N ALA A 50 -4.80 13.69 -3.69
CA ALA A 50 -5.29 14.89 -3.03
C ALA A 50 -5.08 14.79 -1.50
N GLN A 51 -5.02 15.91 -0.80
CA GLN A 51 -4.74 15.93 0.64
C GLN A 51 -5.89 15.31 1.46
N LEU A 52 -5.56 14.45 2.44
CA LEU A 52 -6.55 13.95 3.39
C LEU A 52 -6.91 15.01 4.44
N PRO A 53 -8.18 15.07 4.90
CA PRO A 53 -8.56 15.88 6.05
C PRO A 53 -7.78 15.46 7.31
N ARG A 54 -7.17 16.43 8.00
CA ARG A 54 -6.34 16.17 9.18
C ARG A 54 -7.08 15.39 10.28
N GLU A 55 -8.32 15.80 10.59
CA GLU A 55 -9.11 15.15 11.65
C GLU A 55 -9.40 13.68 11.34
N TYR A 56 -9.59 13.35 10.06
CA TYR A 56 -9.75 11.97 9.63
C TYR A 56 -8.46 11.17 9.85
N VAL A 57 -7.29 11.72 9.48
CA VAL A 57 -6.00 11.07 9.72
C VAL A 57 -5.79 10.80 11.22
N LEU A 58 -6.05 11.78 12.08
CA LEU A 58 -5.95 11.62 13.54
C LEU A 58 -6.88 10.52 14.05
N GLY A 59 -8.12 10.46 13.55
CA GLY A 59 -9.07 9.40 13.90
C GLY A 59 -8.65 8.00 13.46
N VAL A 60 -7.94 7.87 12.33
CA VAL A 60 -7.34 6.59 11.90
C VAL A 60 -6.22 6.19 12.86
N LEU A 61 -5.35 7.13 13.25
CA LEU A 61 -4.26 6.84 14.19
C LEU A 61 -4.79 6.40 15.56
N ASP A 62 -5.81 7.08 16.09
CA ASP A 62 -6.45 6.71 17.36
C ASP A 62 -6.95 5.25 17.36
N LYS A 63 -7.49 4.79 16.23
CA LYS A 63 -7.98 3.41 16.05
C LYS A 63 -6.89 2.37 15.86
N MET A 64 -5.77 2.72 15.23
CA MET A 64 -4.76 1.76 14.76
C MET A 64 -3.49 1.72 15.62
N ASP A 65 -3.11 2.85 16.25
CA ASP A 65 -1.81 3.02 16.90
C ASP A 65 -1.56 1.97 17.97
N GLY A 66 -2.54 1.72 18.85
CA GLY A 66 -2.42 0.71 19.91
C GLY A 66 -2.17 -0.71 19.37
N ALA A 67 -2.88 -1.09 18.30
CA ALA A 67 -2.72 -2.41 17.68
C ALA A 67 -1.36 -2.54 16.98
N ILE A 68 -0.90 -1.52 16.27
CA ILE A 68 0.43 -1.50 15.63
C ILE A 68 1.52 -1.59 16.71
N ARG A 69 1.44 -0.74 17.75
CA ARG A 69 2.42 -0.74 18.85
C ARG A 69 2.51 -2.10 19.54
N GLN A 70 1.36 -2.71 19.85
CA GLN A 70 1.32 -4.03 20.48
C GLN A 70 1.90 -5.12 19.57
N THR A 71 1.53 -5.10 18.28
CA THR A 71 1.93 -6.13 17.31
C THR A 71 3.42 -6.13 17.05
N TYR A 72 4.01 -4.96 16.83
CA TYR A 72 5.43 -4.81 16.50
C TYR A 72 6.30 -4.43 17.70
N LYS A 73 5.75 -4.45 18.91
CA LYS A 73 6.44 -4.13 20.17
C LYS A 73 7.16 -2.78 20.11
N ILE A 74 6.49 -1.77 19.55
CA ILE A 74 7.04 -0.42 19.38
C ILE A 74 7.35 0.17 20.77
N PRO A 75 8.56 0.68 21.01
CA PRO A 75 8.90 1.27 22.31
C PRO A 75 7.95 2.42 22.68
N PRO A 76 7.48 2.50 23.94
CA PRO A 76 6.54 3.53 24.38
C PRO A 76 7.13 4.94 24.35
N THR A 77 8.45 5.07 24.24
CA THR A 77 9.15 6.35 24.13
C THR A 77 9.07 6.97 22.74
N LEU A 78 8.82 6.18 21.69
CA LEU A 78 8.74 6.67 20.32
C LEU A 78 7.37 7.30 20.03
N LYS A 79 7.39 8.46 19.38
CA LYS A 79 6.18 9.20 18.99
C LYS A 79 5.75 8.80 17.60
N THR A 80 4.44 8.77 17.38
CA THR A 80 3.87 8.50 16.05
C THR A 80 3.88 9.79 15.24
N ASN A 81 4.60 9.82 14.13
CA ASN A 81 4.63 10.92 13.17
C ASN A 81 4.01 10.52 11.85
N VAL A 82 3.18 11.39 11.27
CA VAL A 82 2.62 11.20 9.92
C VAL A 82 3.63 11.71 8.91
N VAL A 83 4.12 10.80 8.05
CA VAL A 83 5.07 11.12 6.99
C VAL A 83 4.33 11.66 5.77
N GLN A 84 3.23 11.01 5.39
CA GLN A 84 2.39 11.43 4.26
C GLN A 84 0.96 10.91 4.46
N ALA A 85 -0.03 11.68 4.02
CA ALA A 85 -1.44 11.29 4.08
C ALA A 85 -2.22 11.88 2.90
N SER A 86 -2.69 11.04 1.98
CA SER A 86 -3.39 11.48 0.77
C SER A 86 -4.52 10.55 0.36
N PHE A 87 -5.61 11.11 -0.17
CA PHE A 87 -6.46 10.39 -1.10
C PHE A 87 -5.62 10.02 -2.31
N SER A 88 -5.82 8.81 -2.82
CA SER A 88 -5.06 8.24 -3.92
C SER A 88 -6.03 7.54 -4.86
N LEU A 89 -6.15 8.04 -6.09
CA LEU A 89 -7.04 7.53 -7.12
C LEU A 89 -6.19 6.94 -8.25
N LEU A 90 -6.40 5.66 -8.56
CA LEU A 90 -5.63 4.98 -9.61
C LEU A 90 -6.10 5.46 -11.01
N THR A 91 -5.23 6.11 -11.77
CA THR A 91 -5.58 6.70 -13.08
C THR A 91 -4.59 6.38 -14.20
N GLN A 92 -3.42 5.82 -13.89
CA GLN A 92 -2.39 5.59 -14.89
C GLN A 92 -2.64 4.29 -15.66
N GLU A 93 -2.65 4.37 -16.98
CA GLU A 93 -2.83 3.21 -17.87
C GLU A 93 -1.58 2.31 -17.89
N GLU A 94 -1.77 1.00 -18.08
CA GLU A 94 -0.66 0.01 -18.09
C GLU A 94 0.48 0.39 -19.06
N LYS A 95 0.12 0.94 -20.23
CA LYS A 95 1.07 1.35 -21.28
C LYS A 95 1.94 2.56 -20.92
N SER A 96 1.53 3.36 -19.92
CA SER A 96 2.28 4.55 -19.49
C SER A 96 3.02 4.34 -18.18
N LEU A 97 2.98 3.13 -17.61
CA LEU A 97 3.71 2.80 -16.39
C LEU A 97 5.22 2.86 -16.61
N THR A 98 5.91 3.44 -15.64
CA THR A 98 7.36 3.30 -15.50
C THR A 98 7.73 1.86 -15.11
N PRO A 99 8.96 1.40 -15.35
CA PRO A 99 9.38 0.05 -15.00
C PRO A 99 9.16 -0.31 -13.51
N PHE A 100 9.41 0.64 -12.59
CA PHE A 100 9.23 0.42 -11.15
C PHE A 100 7.76 0.35 -10.71
N GLN A 101 6.81 0.85 -11.52
CA GLN A 101 5.37 0.71 -11.24
C GLN A 101 4.80 -0.65 -11.68
N LYS A 102 5.60 -1.47 -12.37
CA LYS A 102 5.19 -2.77 -12.91
C LYS A 102 5.57 -3.96 -12.02
N VAL A 103 6.25 -3.69 -10.91
CA VAL A 103 6.77 -4.67 -9.96
C VAL A 103 6.39 -4.30 -8.52
N PRO A 104 6.47 -5.24 -7.56
CA PRO A 104 6.32 -4.93 -6.15
C PRO A 104 7.38 -3.95 -5.66
N HIS A 105 7.01 -3.11 -4.70
CA HIS A 105 7.89 -2.14 -4.07
C HIS A 105 7.86 -2.26 -2.55
N PHE A 106 8.79 -1.58 -1.90
CA PHE A 106 8.80 -1.34 -0.46
C PHE A 106 8.95 0.18 -0.26
N ASP A 107 8.37 0.71 0.81
CA ASP A 107 8.34 2.15 1.10
C ASP A 107 9.58 2.61 1.89
N SER A 108 10.07 1.76 2.80
CA SER A 108 11.11 2.14 3.75
C SER A 108 11.82 0.93 4.32
N THR A 109 13.11 1.09 4.64
CA THR A 109 13.88 0.12 5.42
C THR A 109 13.83 0.39 6.93
N ASN A 110 13.14 1.45 7.38
CA ASN A 110 12.99 1.75 8.80
C ASN A 110 12.02 0.73 9.44
N PRO A 111 12.44 -0.03 10.48
CA PRO A 111 11.60 -1.05 11.12
C PRO A 111 10.34 -0.49 11.79
N TYR A 112 10.26 0.82 11.99
CA TYR A 112 9.14 1.51 12.61
C TYR A 112 8.33 2.36 11.62
N PHE A 113 8.51 2.15 10.31
CA PHE A 113 7.70 2.78 9.28
C PHE A 113 6.57 1.85 8.83
N PHE A 114 5.35 2.38 8.80
CA PHE A 114 4.14 1.62 8.46
C PHE A 114 3.30 2.34 7.42
N ALA A 115 2.76 1.57 6.48
CA ALA A 115 1.67 1.99 5.63
C ALA A 115 0.33 1.67 6.32
N ILE A 116 -0.65 2.54 6.12
CA ILE A 116 -2.05 2.35 6.49
C ILE A 116 -2.90 2.76 5.29
N LEU A 117 -3.60 1.80 4.67
CA LEU A 117 -4.51 2.04 3.56
C LEU A 117 -5.95 1.92 4.06
N HIS A 118 -6.80 2.87 3.69
CA HIS A 118 -8.25 2.75 3.80
C HIS A 118 -8.85 2.54 2.41
N TYR A 119 -9.52 1.41 2.21
CA TYR A 119 -10.29 1.12 1.00
C TYR A 119 -11.62 1.87 1.01
N LEU A 120 -11.78 2.87 0.13
CA LEU A 120 -12.91 3.80 0.15
C LEU A 120 -13.95 3.55 -0.93
N SER A 121 -13.56 3.05 -2.10
CA SER A 121 -14.51 2.81 -3.20
C SER A 121 -15.50 1.70 -2.87
N THR A 122 -16.69 1.78 -3.46
CA THR A 122 -17.68 0.70 -3.45
C THR A 122 -17.51 -0.15 -4.70
N GLY A 123 -17.64 -1.47 -4.58
CA GLY A 123 -17.57 -2.37 -5.73
C GLY A 123 -16.40 -3.33 -5.66
N ASP A 124 -16.10 -3.97 -6.78
CA ASP A 124 -15.08 -5.01 -6.89
C ASP A 124 -13.75 -4.44 -7.37
N HIS A 125 -12.91 -4.00 -6.44
CA HIS A 125 -11.60 -3.40 -6.74
C HIS A 125 -10.43 -4.32 -6.41
N GLY A 126 -9.26 -4.00 -6.97
CA GLY A 126 -8.01 -4.66 -6.66
C GLY A 126 -7.53 -4.43 -5.23
N GLY A 127 -7.23 -5.50 -4.50
CA GLY A 127 -6.71 -5.47 -3.13
C GLY A 127 -5.23 -5.07 -3.03
N THR A 128 -4.63 -5.35 -1.88
CA THR A 128 -3.17 -5.23 -1.67
C THR A 128 -2.56 -6.62 -1.70
N GLY A 129 -1.63 -6.85 -2.63
CA GLY A 129 -0.85 -8.07 -2.75
C GLY A 129 0.51 -7.92 -2.08
N PHE A 130 0.96 -8.99 -1.43
CA PHE A 130 2.28 -9.12 -0.80
C PHE A 130 3.09 -10.17 -1.52
N PHE A 131 4.33 -9.82 -1.84
CA PHE A 131 5.15 -10.58 -2.76
C PHE A 131 6.47 -11.02 -2.14
N ARG A 132 6.98 -12.16 -2.59
CA ARG A 132 8.35 -12.59 -2.30
C ARG A 132 9.15 -12.49 -3.59
N HIS A 133 10.33 -11.88 -3.53
CA HIS A 133 11.25 -11.86 -4.66
C HIS A 133 11.97 -13.21 -4.76
N GLU A 134 11.66 -13.98 -5.81
CA GLU A 134 12.09 -15.37 -5.96
C GLU A 134 13.62 -15.53 -5.97
N PRO A 135 14.41 -14.71 -6.73
CA PRO A 135 15.87 -14.85 -6.77
C PRO A 135 16.57 -14.67 -5.41
N THR A 136 15.98 -13.89 -4.50
CA THR A 136 16.58 -13.61 -3.17
C THR A 136 15.82 -14.24 -2.02
N ASN A 137 14.66 -14.84 -2.28
CA ASN A 137 13.72 -15.34 -1.28
C ASN A 137 13.31 -14.30 -0.20
N LEU A 138 13.26 -13.01 -0.57
CA LEU A 138 12.97 -11.91 0.36
C LEU A 138 11.49 -11.49 0.28
N GLU A 139 10.81 -11.42 1.42
CA GLU A 139 9.45 -10.88 1.57
C GLU A 139 9.46 -9.42 2.05
N SER A 140 10.55 -9.00 2.69
CA SER A 140 10.75 -7.67 3.24
C SER A 140 12.18 -7.19 3.01
N ILE A 141 12.35 -5.89 2.79
CA ILE A 141 13.63 -5.23 2.55
C ILE A 141 13.97 -4.32 3.72
N ASP A 142 15.01 -4.68 4.47
CA ASP A 142 15.59 -3.88 5.54
C ASP A 142 16.94 -3.24 5.12
N VAL A 143 17.62 -2.59 6.06
CA VAL A 143 18.89 -1.90 5.80
C VAL A 143 19.97 -2.89 5.31
N GLU A 144 19.99 -4.12 5.83
CA GLU A 144 21.03 -5.12 5.54
C GLU A 144 20.78 -5.81 4.19
N SER A 145 19.52 -6.13 3.88
CA SER A 145 19.10 -6.84 2.67
C SER A 145 18.92 -5.92 1.45
N LYS A 146 18.80 -4.60 1.64
CA LYS A 146 18.57 -3.65 0.54
C LYS A 146 19.61 -3.75 -0.57
N ALA A 147 20.90 -3.82 -0.24
CA ALA A 147 21.96 -3.90 -1.26
C ALA A 147 21.84 -5.19 -2.09
N LEU A 148 21.56 -6.33 -1.43
CA LEU A 148 21.33 -7.61 -2.10
C LEU A 148 20.12 -7.52 -3.05
N TYR A 149 18.99 -7.03 -2.55
CA TYR A 149 17.76 -6.89 -3.34
C TYR A 149 17.95 -5.99 -4.56
N MET A 150 18.49 -4.78 -4.37
CA MET A 150 18.71 -3.84 -5.46
C MET A 150 19.69 -4.38 -6.51
N ASN A 151 20.72 -5.12 -6.10
CA ASN A 151 21.65 -5.75 -7.03
C ASN A 151 20.97 -6.84 -7.87
N ALA A 152 20.10 -7.65 -7.27
CA ALA A 152 19.35 -8.69 -7.98
C ALA A 152 18.37 -8.08 -8.99
N ILE A 153 17.57 -7.10 -8.57
CA ILE A 153 16.64 -6.35 -9.43
C ILE A 153 17.36 -5.72 -10.63
N ASN A 154 18.52 -5.10 -10.41
CA ASN A 154 19.31 -4.50 -11.48
C ASN A 154 19.89 -5.54 -12.46
N GLN A 155 20.11 -6.79 -12.03
CA GLN A 155 20.55 -7.88 -12.90
C GLN A 155 19.38 -8.45 -13.72
N SER A 156 18.20 -8.64 -13.11
CA SER A 156 16.97 -9.02 -13.82
C SER A 156 16.65 -8.01 -14.92
N ALA A 157 16.70 -6.71 -14.60
CA ALA A 157 16.41 -5.63 -15.54
C ALA A 157 17.29 -5.65 -16.80
N LYS A 158 18.54 -6.09 -16.68
CA LYS A 158 19.50 -6.17 -17.80
C LYS A 158 19.32 -7.44 -18.66
N SER A 159 18.76 -8.51 -18.12
CA SER A 159 18.78 -9.85 -18.74
C SER A 159 17.47 -10.22 -19.44
N SER A 160 16.32 -9.76 -18.93
CA SER A 160 14.99 -10.23 -19.39
C SER A 160 14.01 -9.10 -19.73
N GLY A 161 14.40 -7.83 -19.57
CA GLY A 161 13.48 -6.70 -19.62
C GLY A 161 12.70 -6.61 -18.31
N PHE A 162 12.88 -5.52 -17.56
CA PHE A 162 12.31 -5.38 -16.21
C PHE A 162 10.79 -5.20 -16.22
N GLY A 163 10.09 -6.03 -15.45
CA GLY A 163 8.65 -5.92 -15.21
C GLY A 163 7.76 -6.50 -16.31
N SER A 164 6.55 -6.92 -15.92
CA SER A 164 5.52 -7.39 -16.86
C SER A 164 5.07 -6.28 -17.82
N GLN A 165 4.27 -6.58 -18.85
CA GLN A 165 3.77 -5.52 -19.76
C GLN A 165 2.88 -4.47 -19.08
N GLY A 166 2.40 -4.71 -17.85
CA GLY A 166 1.55 -3.79 -17.09
C GLY A 166 1.75 -3.94 -15.58
N TYR A 167 0.67 -3.73 -14.82
CA TYR A 167 0.70 -3.96 -13.38
C TYR A 167 0.99 -5.43 -13.06
N ILE A 168 1.76 -5.67 -11.99
CA ILE A 168 1.85 -7.02 -11.43
C ILE A 168 0.53 -7.37 -10.76
N LYS A 169 -0.11 -8.44 -11.25
CA LYS A 169 -1.46 -8.87 -10.84
C LYS A 169 -1.48 -10.30 -10.26
N ALA A 170 -0.39 -11.03 -10.40
CA ALA A 170 -0.23 -12.41 -9.95
C ALA A 170 1.26 -12.72 -9.81
N ALA A 171 1.57 -13.94 -9.35
CA ALA A 171 2.94 -14.45 -9.37
C ALA A 171 3.50 -14.53 -10.80
N ASN A 172 4.82 -14.40 -10.92
CA ASN A 172 5.60 -14.62 -12.14
C ASN A 172 6.99 -15.19 -11.78
N ASP A 173 7.88 -15.32 -12.76
CA ASP A 173 9.22 -15.89 -12.55
C ASP A 173 10.12 -15.09 -11.58
N GLU A 174 9.79 -13.81 -11.32
CA GLU A 174 10.58 -12.92 -10.46
C GLU A 174 9.94 -12.70 -9.08
N PHE A 175 8.62 -12.77 -8.99
CA PHE A 175 7.86 -12.49 -7.77
C PHE A 175 6.74 -13.51 -7.53
N ASP A 176 6.71 -14.07 -6.33
CA ASP A 176 5.62 -14.92 -5.84
C ASP A 176 4.60 -14.09 -5.06
N LEU A 177 3.34 -14.10 -5.49
CA LEU A 177 2.23 -13.50 -4.75
C LEU A 177 1.75 -14.49 -3.67
N TYR A 178 2.32 -14.39 -2.47
CA TYR A 178 2.04 -15.36 -1.39
C TYR A 178 0.86 -14.96 -0.49
N HIS A 179 0.43 -13.70 -0.52
CA HIS A 179 -0.74 -13.24 0.24
C HIS A 179 -1.42 -12.06 -0.45
N GLN A 180 -2.73 -11.96 -0.30
CA GLN A 180 -3.52 -10.82 -0.76
C GLN A 180 -4.58 -10.48 0.27
N VAL A 181 -4.70 -9.19 0.59
CA VAL A 181 -5.85 -8.66 1.31
C VAL A 181 -6.86 -8.16 0.29
N ASP A 182 -8.01 -8.81 0.25
CA ASP A 182 -9.09 -8.41 -0.65
C ASP A 182 -9.61 -7.01 -0.32
N TYR A 183 -9.96 -6.30 -1.39
CA TYR A 183 -10.57 -4.98 -1.29
C TYR A 183 -11.96 -5.12 -0.64
N ARG A 184 -12.14 -4.42 0.46
CA ARG A 184 -13.42 -4.31 1.15
C ARG A 184 -13.63 -2.85 1.50
N THR A 185 -14.73 -2.26 1.05
CA THR A 185 -15.06 -0.89 1.41
C THR A 185 -15.08 -0.72 2.92
N ASP A 186 -14.52 0.38 3.39
CA ASP A 186 -14.42 0.76 4.80
C ASP A 186 -13.51 -0.16 5.65
N ARG A 187 -12.48 -0.73 5.01
CA ARG A 187 -11.40 -1.52 5.64
C ARG A 187 -10.11 -0.71 5.70
N LEU A 188 -9.50 -0.66 6.88
CA LEU A 188 -8.10 -0.31 7.07
C LEU A 188 -7.20 -1.55 6.99
N VAL A 189 -6.07 -1.40 6.32
CA VAL A 189 -4.99 -2.38 6.24
C VAL A 189 -3.69 -1.69 6.63
N SER A 190 -2.98 -2.21 7.63
CA SER A 190 -1.67 -1.71 8.01
C SER A 190 -0.61 -2.81 8.00
N TYR A 191 0.57 -2.44 7.49
CA TYR A 191 1.71 -3.33 7.32
C TYR A 191 3.03 -2.54 7.37
N PRO A 192 4.18 -3.19 7.68
CA PRO A 192 5.48 -2.53 7.69
C PRO A 192 5.86 -2.11 6.27
N GLY A 193 6.38 -0.89 6.11
CA GLY A 193 6.80 -0.38 4.80
C GLY A 193 7.97 -1.13 4.18
N SER A 194 8.61 -2.05 4.90
CA SER A 194 9.65 -2.91 4.37
C SER A 194 9.11 -4.06 3.53
N LEU A 195 7.84 -4.45 3.67
CA LEU A 195 7.28 -5.56 2.89
C LEU A 195 7.22 -5.23 1.40
N LEU A 196 7.58 -6.20 0.56
CA LEU A 196 7.35 -6.11 -0.88
C LEU A 196 5.84 -6.25 -1.15
N HIS A 197 5.26 -5.21 -1.74
CA HIS A 197 3.83 -5.15 -1.97
C HIS A 197 3.48 -4.38 -3.23
N SER A 198 2.26 -4.59 -3.71
CA SER A 198 1.67 -3.83 -4.81
C SER A 198 0.16 -3.87 -4.73
N THR A 199 -0.51 -2.97 -5.46
CA THR A 199 -1.94 -3.13 -5.73
C THR A 199 -2.13 -4.24 -6.75
N VAL A 200 -3.03 -5.19 -6.48
CA VAL A 200 -3.41 -6.23 -7.45
C VAL A 200 -4.49 -5.64 -8.36
N VAL A 201 -4.06 -4.79 -9.29
CA VAL A 201 -4.94 -3.94 -10.11
C VAL A 201 -5.87 -4.78 -10.98
N LYS A 202 -7.15 -4.42 -11.02
CA LYS A 202 -8.16 -4.86 -11.99
C LYS A 202 -8.34 -3.75 -13.02
N PRO A 203 -7.64 -3.74 -14.18
CA PRO A 203 -7.54 -2.56 -15.04
C PRO A 203 -8.89 -1.96 -15.44
N GLU A 204 -9.85 -2.81 -15.80
CA GLU A 204 -11.20 -2.42 -16.24
C GLU A 204 -12.08 -1.80 -15.13
N LEU A 205 -11.71 -1.99 -13.85
CA LEU A 205 -12.49 -1.56 -12.69
C LEU A 205 -11.77 -0.50 -11.85
N ASP A 206 -10.44 -0.54 -11.82
CA ASP A 206 -9.65 0.28 -10.91
C ASP A 206 -9.15 1.57 -11.56
N ILE A 207 -8.80 1.52 -12.85
CA ILE A 207 -8.20 2.65 -13.56
C ILE A 207 -9.31 3.60 -14.01
N GLY A 208 -9.41 4.76 -13.37
CA GLY A 208 -10.47 5.71 -13.67
C GLY A 208 -10.30 7.05 -12.99
N TRP A 209 -10.66 8.12 -13.71
CA TRP A 209 -10.59 9.50 -13.23
C TRP A 209 -11.77 9.92 -12.37
N ASP A 210 -12.84 9.12 -12.36
CA ASP A 210 -14.02 9.36 -11.53
C ASP A 210 -13.80 8.74 -10.14
N VAL A 211 -13.95 9.56 -9.10
CA VAL A 211 -13.83 9.14 -7.70
C VAL A 211 -14.92 8.13 -7.29
N ASP A 212 -16.08 8.14 -7.94
CA ASP A 212 -17.17 7.21 -7.63
C ASP A 212 -16.93 5.80 -8.15
N THR A 213 -16.30 5.68 -9.31
CA THR A 213 -16.14 4.39 -10.01
C THR A 213 -14.70 3.89 -10.03
N GLY A 214 -13.72 4.79 -9.94
CA GLY A 214 -12.32 4.45 -9.89
C GLY A 214 -11.89 3.96 -8.52
N ARG A 215 -10.70 3.35 -8.44
CA ARG A 215 -10.16 2.85 -7.18
C ARG A 215 -9.58 3.98 -6.34
N LEU A 216 -10.37 4.47 -5.39
CA LEU A 216 -10.00 5.47 -4.40
C LEU A 216 -9.56 4.79 -3.09
N THR A 217 -8.41 5.19 -2.57
CA THR A 217 -7.95 4.84 -1.22
C THR A 217 -7.50 6.08 -0.45
N ALA A 218 -7.52 5.99 0.89
CA ALA A 218 -6.74 6.91 1.73
C ALA A 218 -5.43 6.21 2.10
N ASN A 219 -4.30 6.76 1.69
CA ASN A 219 -2.98 6.21 1.99
C ASN A 219 -2.30 7.09 3.03
N ILE A 220 -2.02 6.51 4.21
CA ILE A 220 -1.40 7.18 5.34
C ILE A 220 -0.12 6.43 5.68
N PHE A 221 1.01 7.13 5.70
CA PHE A 221 2.30 6.61 6.09
C PHE A 221 2.71 7.21 7.42
N ILE A 222 3.12 6.36 8.36
CA ILE A 222 3.58 6.78 9.68
C ILE A 222 4.96 6.22 9.97
N VAL A 223 5.67 6.90 10.86
CA VAL A 223 6.91 6.43 11.46
C VAL A 223 6.84 6.62 12.98
N TYR A 224 7.41 5.68 13.72
CA TYR A 224 7.67 5.88 15.16
C TYR A 224 9.14 6.28 15.38
N GLU A 225 9.36 7.46 15.95
CA GLU A 225 10.69 8.04 16.22
C GLU A 225 10.73 8.94 17.47
#